data_AF-A0A6V8L8R4-F1
#
_entry.id   AF-A0A6V8L8R4-F1
#
_cell.length_a   1.000
_cell.length_b   1.000
_cell.length_c   1.000
_cell.angle_alpha   90.00
_cell.angle_beta   90.00
_cell.angle_gamma   90.00
#
_symmetry.space_group_name_H-M   'P 1'
#
loop_
_entity.id
_entity.type
_entity.pdbx_description
1 polymer ?
#
loop_
_entity_poly.entity_id
_entity_poly.type
_entity_poly.pdbx_seq_one_letter_code
_entity_poly.pdbx_strand_id
1 'polypeptide(L)' 'MLAADPQADVRLALTCEPCGHRWSATLDIGAFVWARLDAWARRCALEVHTLARAYGWREVDILAMSPWRRGLYLALVSS' A
#
# COMPACT_ATOMS: atom_id res chain seq x y z
N MET A 1 0.11 25.88 -15.93
CA MET A 1 -0.20 24.55 -15.36
C MET A 1 1.00 23.92 -14.66
N LEU A 2 2.21 23.86 -15.24
CA LEU A 2 3.41 23.31 -14.58
C LEU A 2 3.85 24.04 -13.30
N ALA A 3 3.56 25.34 -13.16
CA ALA A 3 3.96 26.13 -11.99
C ALA A 3 3.10 25.89 -10.73
N ALA A 4 1.95 25.20 -10.86
CA ALA A 4 1.02 25.00 -9.76
C ALA A 4 1.25 23.69 -8.98
N ASP A 5 1.85 22.69 -9.63
CA ASP A 5 2.21 21.42 -8.99
C ASP A 5 3.52 20.88 -9.60
N PRO A 6 4.69 21.23 -9.02
CA PRO A 6 5.99 20.75 -9.47
C PRO A 6 6.14 19.22 -9.42
N GLN A 7 5.28 18.52 -8.66
CA GLN A 7 5.32 17.06 -8.52
C GLN A 7 4.44 16.34 -9.54
N ALA A 8 3.75 17.07 -10.43
CA ALA A 8 2.91 16.48 -11.48
C ALA A 8 3.70 15.83 -12.63
N ASP A 9 4.99 16.16 -12.82
CA ASP A 9 5.87 15.55 -13.85
C ASP A 9 7.16 15.01 -13.22
N VAL A 10 7.04 13.91 -12.48
CA VAL A 10 8.22 13.21 -11.95
C VAL A 10 8.80 12.29 -13.01
N ARG A 11 10.06 12.55 -13.36
CA ARG A 11 10.80 11.79 -14.37
C ARG A 11 11.93 10.99 -13.76
N LEU A 12 11.94 9.69 -14.03
CA LEU A 12 12.98 8.76 -13.63
C LEU A 12 13.98 8.61 -14.78
N ALA A 13 15.24 8.89 -14.51
CA ALA A 13 16.33 8.58 -15.44
C ALA A 13 16.72 7.10 -15.25
N LEU A 14 16.48 6.29 -16.27
CA LEU A 14 16.74 4.86 -16.25
C LEU A 14 17.90 4.54 -17.20
N THR A 15 18.73 3.58 -16.79
CA THR A 15 19.85 3.09 -17.60
C THR A 15 19.73 1.58 -17.72
N CYS A 16 19.85 1.07 -18.94
CA CYS A 16 19.86 -0.35 -19.23
C CYS A 16 21.25 -0.91 -18.89
N GLU A 17 21.35 -1.79 -17.91
CA GLU A 17 22.63 -2.36 -17.48
C GLU A 17 23.33 -3.18 -18.59
N PRO A 18 22.61 -3.97 -19.44
CA PRO A 18 23.23 -4.71 -20.54
C PRO A 18 23.77 -3.88 -21.71
N CYS A 19 23.13 -2.76 -22.08
CA CYS A 19 23.49 -2.00 -23.30
C CYS A 19 23.81 -0.53 -23.07
N GLY A 20 23.72 -0.03 -21.84
CA GLY A 20 24.00 1.36 -21.48
C GLY A 20 22.98 2.39 -21.97
N HIS A 21 21.89 1.95 -22.62
CA HIS A 21 20.86 2.86 -23.12
C HIS A 21 20.20 3.63 -21.97
N ARG A 22 20.08 4.95 -22.13
CA ARG A 22 19.48 5.85 -21.14
C ARG A 22 18.17 6.39 -21.66
N TRP A 23 17.12 6.34 -20.85
CA TRP A 23 15.83 6.94 -21.17
C TRP A 23 15.23 7.60 -19.93
N SER A 24 14.25 8.48 -20.17
CA SER A 24 13.47 9.13 -19.12
C SER A 24 12.05 8.57 -19.15
N ALA A 25 11.58 8.05 -18.03
CA ALA A 25 10.22 7.55 -17.86
C ALA A 25 9.44 8.45 -16.90
N THR A 26 8.20 8.77 -17.24
CA THR A 26 7.30 9.50 -16.35
C THR A 26 6.73 8.57 -15.29
N LEU A 27 6.83 8.98 -14.03
CA LEU A 27 6.19 8.33 -12.89
C LEU A 27 4.89 9.07 -12.58
N ASP A 28 3.76 8.40 -12.82
CA ASP A 28 2.47 8.86 -12.31
C ASP A 28 2.37 8.54 -10.81
N ILE A 29 2.76 9.52 -9.99
CA ILE A 29 2.73 9.40 -8.53
C ILE A 29 1.29 9.19 -8.02
N GLY A 30 0.31 9.85 -8.64
CA GLY A 30 -1.09 9.74 -8.26
C GLY A 30 -1.59 8.30 -8.42
N ALA A 31 -1.39 7.73 -9.61
CA ALA A 31 -1.75 6.34 -9.89
C ALA A 31 -0.98 5.36 -8.98
N PHE A 32 0.31 5.60 -8.75
CA PHE A 32 1.13 4.75 -7.89
C PHE A 32 0.65 4.74 -6.42
N VAL A 33 0.40 5.91 -5.84
CA VAL A 33 -0.08 6.03 -4.45
C VAL A 33 -1.48 5.44 -4.33
N TRP A 34 -2.35 5.70 -5.31
CA TRP A 34 -3.72 5.19 -5.29
C TRP A 34 -3.77 3.66 -5.32
N ALA A 35 -2.98 3.03 -6.19
CA ALA A 35 -2.88 1.56 -6.24
C ALA A 35 -2.39 0.97 -4.92
N ARG A 36 -1.43 1.63 -4.26
CA ARG A 36 -0.93 1.20 -2.94
C ARG A 36 -1.97 1.34 -1.84
N LEU A 37 -2.72 2.44 -1.85
CA LEU A 37 -3.76 2.70 -0.86
C LEU A 37 -4.92 1.71 -1.01
N ASP A 38 -5.38 1.44 -2.23
CA ASP A 38 -6.43 0.45 -2.51
C ASP A 38 -6.00 -0.95 -2.04
N ALA A 39 -4.78 -1.37 -2.39
CA ALA A 39 -4.23 -2.64 -1.94
C ALA A 39 -4.13 -2.72 -0.40
N TRP A 40 -3.73 -1.63 0.27
CA TRP A 40 -3.70 -1.56 1.73
C TRP A 40 -5.10 -1.65 2.34
N ALA A 41 -6.08 -0.92 1.80
CA ALA A 41 -7.44 -0.91 2.30
C ALA A 41 -8.08 -2.31 2.21
N ARG A 42 -7.91 -2.99 1.08
CA ARG A 42 -8.40 -4.37 0.88
C ARG A 42 -7.78 -5.35 1.87
N ARG A 43 -6.46 -5.29 2.09
CA ARG A 43 -5.80 -6.13 3.10
C ARG A 43 -6.33 -5.83 4.49
N CYS A 44 -6.43 -4.55 4.88
CA CYS A 44 -6.92 -4.15 6.20
C CYS A 44 -8.34 -4.68 6.46
N ALA A 45 -9.23 -4.60 5.46
CA ALA A 45 -10.59 -5.15 5.57
C ALA A 45 -10.60 -6.67 5.78
N LEU A 46 -9.73 -7.42 5.07
CA LEU A 46 -9.59 -8.86 5.26
C LEU A 46 -9.04 -9.21 6.65
N GLU A 47 -8.04 -8.48 7.13
CA GLU A 47 -7.49 -8.65 8.48
C GLU A 47 -8.58 -8.46 9.55
N VAL A 48 -9.35 -7.38 9.44
CA VAL A 48 -10.46 -7.09 10.36
C VAL A 48 -11.52 -8.18 10.29
N HIS A 49 -11.93 -8.59 9.09
CA HIS A 49 -12.92 -9.63 8.90
C HIS A 49 -12.50 -10.95 9.56
N THR A 50 -11.26 -11.39 9.32
CA THR A 50 -10.72 -12.64 9.89
C THR A 50 -10.70 -12.60 11.41
N LEU A 51 -10.19 -11.51 11.99
CA LEU A 51 -10.12 -11.35 13.45
C LEU A 51 -11.51 -11.24 14.10
N ALA A 52 -12.42 -10.47 13.49
CA ALA A 52 -13.79 -10.35 13.97
C ALA A 52 -14.52 -11.71 13.94
N ARG A 53 -14.34 -12.50 12.87
CA ARG A 53 -14.93 -13.83 12.77
C ARG A 53 -14.35 -14.83 13.77
N ALA A 54 -13.05 -14.78 14.03
CA ALA A 54 -12.39 -15.74 14.92
C ALA A 54 -12.65 -15.44 16.41
N TYR A 55 -12.66 -14.16 16.79
CA TYR A 55 -12.70 -13.75 18.20
C TYR A 55 -14.00 -13.05 18.62
N GLY A 56 -14.88 -12.69 17.68
CA GLY A 56 -16.10 -11.95 17.97
C GLY A 56 -15.88 -10.49 18.38
N TRP A 57 -14.67 -9.96 18.20
CA TRP A 57 -14.35 -8.56 18.51
C TRP A 57 -15.03 -7.61 17.53
N ARG A 58 -15.35 -6.39 18.00
CA ARG A 58 -15.92 -5.36 17.14
C ARG A 58 -14.83 -4.80 16.24
N GLU A 59 -15.22 -4.41 15.03
CA GLU A 59 -14.34 -3.79 14.04
C GLU A 59 -13.54 -2.62 14.61
N VAL A 60 -14.18 -1.75 15.39
CA VAL A 60 -13.52 -0.58 16.01
C VAL A 60 -12.39 -0.97 16.97
N ASP A 61 -12.57 -2.06 17.71
CA ASP A 61 -11.58 -2.53 18.68
C ASP A 61 -10.36 -3.14 17.95
N ILE A 62 -10.60 -3.80 16.80
CA ILE A 62 -9.54 -4.35 15.95
C ILE A 62 -8.77 -3.23 15.24
N LEU A 63 -9.47 -2.23 14.69
CA LEU A 63 -8.85 -1.07 14.01
C LEU A 63 -8.05 -0.19 14.98
N ALA A 64 -8.41 -0.15 16.26
CA ALA A 64 -7.65 0.55 17.30
C ALA A 64 -6.32 -0.16 17.65
N MET A 65 -6.13 -1.41 17.24
CA MET A 65 -4.86 -2.12 17.43
C MET A 65 -3.80 -1.63 16.43
N SER A 66 -2.53 -1.62 16.87
CA SER A 66 -1.44 -1.43 15.93
C SER A 66 -1.39 -2.57 14.89
N PRO A 67 -0.92 -2.32 13.65
CA PRO A 67 -0.78 -3.35 12.64
C PRO A 67 0.03 -4.56 13.11
N TRP A 68 1.08 -4.31 13.90
CA TRP A 68 1.90 -5.35 14.52
C TRP A 68 1.07 -6.29 15.40
N ARG A 69 0.24 -5.73 16.30
CA ARG A 69 -0.59 -6.52 17.21
C ARG A 69 -1.67 -7.32 16.46
N ARG A 70 -2.28 -6.75 15.43
CA ARG A 70 -3.21 -7.49 14.56
C ARG A 70 -2.51 -8.67 13.87
N GLY A 71 -1.30 -8.44 13.37
CA GLY A 71 -0.48 -9.48 12.73
C GLY A 71 -0.21 -10.69 13.62
N LEU A 72 0.07 -10.45 14.91
CA LEU A 72 0.25 -11.54 15.88
C LEU A 72 -1.01 -12.40 16.03
N TYR A 73 -2.18 -11.79 16.19
CA TYR A 73 -3.43 -12.56 16.30
C TYR A 73 -3.83 -13.24 15.00
N LEU A 74 -3.57 -12.60 13.85
CA LEU A 74 -3.83 -13.20 12.54
C LEU A 74 -3.02 -14.49 12.33
N ALA A 75 -1.75 -14.49 12.75
CA ALA A 75 -0.91 -15.68 12.68
C ALA A 75 -1.45 -16.86 13.51
N LEU A 76 -2.17 -16.58 14.61
CA LEU A 76 -2.75 -17.61 15.49
C LEU A 76 -4.05 -18.22 14.94
N VAL A 77 -4.76 -17.50 14.06
CA VAL A 77 -6.07 -17.93 13.52
C VAL A 77 -6.02 -18.36 12.05
N SER A 78 -4.90 -18.11 11.39
CA SER A 78 -4.68 -18.48 9.98
C SER A 78 -3.79 -19.73 9.82
N SER A 79 -3.52 -20.42 10.94
CA SER A 79 -2.74 -21.65 11.04
C SER A 79 -3.63 -22.89 11.09
#